data_AF-A0AAV2PDG4-F1
#
_entry.id   AF-A0AAV2PDG4-F1
#
_cell.length_a   1.000
_cell.length_b   1.000
_cell.length_c   1.000
_cell.angle_alpha   90.00
_cell.angle_beta   90.00
_cell.angle_gamma   90.00
#
_symmetry.space_group_name_H-M   'P 1'
#
loop_
_entity.id
_entity.type
_entity.pdbx_description
1 polymer ?
#
loop_
_entity_poly.entity_id
_entity_poly.type
_entity_poly.pdbx_seq_one_letter_code
_entity_poly.pdbx_strand_id
1 'polypeptide(L)'
;MSDPRIRTLKIKTGVVKRLAKEKITYEKEVTQQRERIQKLKEQDKDGYDIKKQEEVLQESLMMVPDCQRRLVKAFEELENILDTEQDLKEVGDYIEAKKVLHEAEAELPKEGDILQMC
;
A
#
# COMPACT_ATOMS: atom_id res chain seq x y z
N MET A 1 -7.94 -33.22 -9.48
CA MET A 1 -8.27 -31.77 -9.45
C MET A 1 -7.20 -31.08 -8.64
N SER A 2 -6.79 -29.89 -9.02
CA SER A 2 -5.87 -29.06 -8.21
C SER A 2 -6.53 -28.70 -6.89
N ASP A 3 -5.77 -28.69 -5.79
CA ASP A 3 -6.27 -28.29 -4.47
C ASP A 3 -6.83 -26.85 -4.55
N PRO A 4 -8.11 -26.62 -4.21
CA PRO A 4 -8.73 -25.30 -4.32
C PRO A 4 -8.04 -24.24 -3.43
N ARG A 5 -7.38 -24.64 -2.35
CA ARG A 5 -6.63 -23.74 -1.45
C ARG A 5 -5.45 -23.09 -2.15
N ILE A 6 -4.79 -23.82 -3.05
CA ILE A 6 -3.68 -23.29 -3.87
C ILE A 6 -4.17 -22.13 -4.76
N ARG A 7 -5.38 -22.25 -5.34
CA ARG A 7 -5.97 -21.15 -6.11
C ARG A 7 -6.27 -19.95 -5.23
N THR A 8 -6.78 -20.17 -4.02
CA THR A 8 -7.04 -19.10 -3.05
C THR A 8 -5.75 -18.36 -2.68
N LEU A 9 -4.68 -19.10 -2.33
CA LEU A 9 -3.35 -18.53 -2.06
C LEU A 9 -2.90 -17.61 -3.21
N LYS A 10 -2.92 -18.10 -4.44
CA LYS A 10 -2.51 -17.32 -5.61
C LYS A 10 -3.33 -16.03 -5.79
N ILE A 11 -4.64 -16.08 -5.56
CA ILE A 11 -5.51 -14.92 -5.65
C ILE A 11 -5.17 -13.90 -4.56
N LYS A 12 -5.09 -14.34 -3.31
CA LYS A 12 -4.85 -13.47 -2.14
C LYS A 12 -3.46 -12.86 -2.17
N THR A 13 -2.44 -13.62 -2.53
CA THR A 13 -1.08 -13.13 -2.83
C THR A 13 -1.11 -12.03 -3.88
N GLY A 14 -1.86 -12.24 -4.97
CA GLY A 14 -2.01 -11.23 -6.02
C GLY A 14 -2.70 -9.95 -5.55
N VAL A 15 -3.64 -10.03 -4.61
CA VAL A 15 -4.31 -8.86 -4.02
C VAL A 15 -3.31 -8.05 -3.19
N VAL A 16 -2.59 -8.68 -2.25
CA VAL A 16 -1.57 -8.01 -1.42
C VAL A 16 -0.51 -7.34 -2.29
N LYS A 17 0.02 -8.06 -3.27
CA LYS A 17 1.05 -7.55 -4.20
C LYS A 17 0.61 -6.32 -4.99
N ARG A 18 -0.68 -6.23 -5.37
CA ARG A 18 -1.21 -5.06 -6.09
C ARG A 18 -1.41 -3.88 -5.15
N LEU A 19 -2.01 -4.10 -3.98
CA LEU A 19 -2.27 -3.04 -3.00
C LEU A 19 -0.96 -2.42 -2.48
N ALA A 20 0.07 -3.23 -2.23
CA ALA A 20 1.39 -2.73 -1.83
C ALA A 20 1.98 -1.79 -2.91
N LYS A 21 1.90 -2.17 -4.19
CA LYS A 21 2.37 -1.33 -5.31
C LYS A 21 1.54 -0.06 -5.52
N GLU A 22 0.24 -0.16 -5.31
CA GLU A 22 -0.69 0.96 -5.41
C GLU A 22 -0.37 2.01 -4.34
N LYS A 23 -0.17 1.58 -3.09
CA LYS A 23 0.28 2.44 -1.99
C LYS A 23 1.58 3.17 -2.33
N ILE A 24 2.61 2.46 -2.80
CA ILE A 24 3.90 3.05 -3.19
C ILE A 24 3.70 4.13 -4.26
N THR A 25 2.80 3.90 -5.22
CA THR A 25 2.48 4.87 -6.28
C THR A 25 1.88 6.14 -5.70
N TYR A 26 0.90 6.02 -4.80
CA TYR A 26 0.25 7.18 -4.17
C TYR A 26 1.20 7.95 -3.24
N GLU A 27 2.01 7.26 -2.45
CA GLU A 27 3.02 7.93 -1.59
C GLU A 27 4.08 8.66 -2.41
N LYS A 28 4.48 8.10 -3.56
CA LYS A 28 5.37 8.77 -4.50
C LYS A 28 4.75 10.03 -5.07
N GLU A 29 3.46 9.99 -5.42
CA GLU A 29 2.75 11.17 -5.92
C GLU A 29 2.69 12.28 -4.86
N VAL A 30 2.34 11.93 -3.62
CA VAL A 30 2.38 12.87 -2.47
C VAL A 30 3.75 13.50 -2.32
N THR A 31 4.82 12.70 -2.42
CA THR A 31 6.21 13.19 -2.33
C THR A 31 6.53 14.17 -3.45
N GLN A 32 6.14 13.84 -4.70
CA GLN A 32 6.34 14.71 -5.86
C GLN A 32 5.59 16.05 -5.73
N GLN A 33 4.36 16.03 -5.23
CA GLN A 33 3.60 17.27 -5.01
C GLN A 33 4.22 18.11 -3.89
N ARG A 34 4.72 17.49 -2.81
CA ARG A 34 5.47 18.20 -1.74
C ARG A 34 6.74 18.86 -2.26
N GLU A 35 7.55 18.14 -3.04
CA GLU A 35 8.74 18.69 -3.68
C GLU A 35 8.42 19.84 -4.62
N ARG A 36 7.29 19.75 -5.35
CA ARG A 36 6.84 20.82 -6.23
C ARG A 36 6.46 22.08 -5.44
N ILE A 37 5.74 21.96 -4.33
CA ILE A 37 5.43 23.08 -3.44
C ILE A 37 6.71 23.72 -2.91
N GLN A 38 7.68 22.91 -2.48
CA GLN A 38 8.97 23.40 -1.99
C GLN A 38 9.71 24.21 -3.07
N LYS A 39 9.75 23.72 -4.31
CA LYS A 39 10.34 24.45 -5.44
C LYS A 39 9.62 25.77 -5.74
N LEU A 40 8.28 25.81 -5.63
CA LEU A 40 7.52 27.05 -5.82
C LEU A 40 7.86 28.09 -4.74
N LYS A 41 8.03 27.64 -3.48
CA LYS A 41 8.45 28.49 -2.36
C LYS A 41 9.88 29.02 -2.55
N GLU A 42 10.81 28.19 -3.01
CA GLU A 42 12.20 28.58 -3.29
C GLU A 42 12.32 29.57 -4.47
N GLN A 43 11.40 29.50 -5.42
CA GLN A 43 11.33 30.40 -6.58
C GLN A 43 10.60 31.72 -6.28
N ASP A 44 10.18 31.95 -5.03
CA ASP A 44 9.39 33.11 -4.59
C ASP A 44 8.16 33.35 -5.48
N LYS A 45 7.50 32.25 -5.87
CA LYS A 45 6.23 32.29 -6.60
C LYS A 45 5.13 32.87 -5.71
N ASP A 46 4.14 33.48 -6.34
CA ASP A 46 3.05 34.11 -5.60
C ASP A 46 2.25 33.08 -4.77
N GLY A 47 1.67 33.56 -3.66
CA GLY A 47 0.94 32.74 -2.72
C GLY A 47 -0.28 32.02 -3.32
N TYR A 48 -0.86 32.53 -4.41
CA TYR A 48 -1.95 31.86 -5.13
C TYR A 48 -1.46 30.58 -5.82
N ASP A 49 -0.34 30.62 -6.53
CA ASP A 49 0.26 29.43 -7.16
C ASP A 49 0.62 28.35 -6.13
N ILE A 50 1.16 28.76 -4.97
CA ILE A 50 1.48 27.84 -3.86
C ILE A 50 0.21 27.20 -3.30
N LYS A 51 -0.83 27.99 -3.01
CA LYS A 51 -2.12 27.48 -2.48
C LYS A 51 -2.77 26.50 -3.44
N LYS A 52 -2.80 26.83 -4.73
CA LYS A 52 -3.36 25.92 -5.75
C LYS A 52 -2.60 24.60 -5.81
N GLN A 53 -1.29 24.63 -5.63
CA GLN A 53 -0.48 23.42 -5.59
C GLN A 53 -0.67 22.63 -4.27
N GLU A 54 -0.97 23.31 -3.16
CA GLU A 54 -1.37 22.68 -1.89
C GLU A 54 -2.73 21.96 -2.01
N GLU A 55 -3.69 22.50 -2.77
CA GLU A 55 -4.95 21.81 -3.09
C GLU A 55 -4.70 20.49 -3.84
N VAL A 56 -3.83 20.51 -4.86
CA VAL A 56 -3.42 19.29 -5.59
C VAL A 56 -2.75 18.28 -4.66
N LEU A 57 -1.92 18.74 -3.72
CA LEU A 57 -1.34 17.84 -2.71
C LEU A 57 -2.43 17.21 -1.82
N GLN A 58 -3.47 17.95 -1.43
CA GLN A 58 -4.58 17.39 -0.65
C GLN A 58 -5.33 16.30 -1.44
N GLU A 59 -5.56 16.50 -2.74
CA GLU A 59 -6.17 15.47 -3.59
C GLU A 59 -5.36 14.16 -3.59
N SER A 60 -4.03 14.24 -3.76
CA SER A 60 -3.16 13.06 -3.69
C SER A 60 -3.16 12.42 -2.30
N LEU A 61 -3.19 13.22 -1.22
CA LEU A 61 -3.23 12.71 0.15
C LEU A 61 -4.52 11.94 0.47
N MET A 62 -5.66 12.37 -0.08
CA MET A 62 -6.95 11.70 0.15
C MET A 62 -7.01 10.26 -0.40
N MET A 63 -6.12 9.89 -1.32
CA MET A 63 -6.08 8.54 -1.92
C MET A 63 -5.35 7.50 -1.05
N VAL A 64 -4.40 7.92 -0.22
CA VAL A 64 -3.53 7.03 0.56
C VAL A 64 -4.30 6.23 1.63
N PRO A 65 -5.23 6.83 2.41
CA PRO A 65 -5.90 6.15 3.51
C PRO A 65 -6.69 4.89 3.13
N ASP A 66 -7.50 4.92 2.06
CA ASP A 66 -8.27 3.74 1.66
C ASP A 66 -7.36 2.61 1.19
N CYS A 67 -6.29 2.96 0.45
CA CYS A 67 -5.31 1.99 -0.01
C CYS A 67 -4.59 1.29 1.16
N GLN A 68 -4.15 2.05 2.17
CA GLN A 68 -3.54 1.51 3.39
C GLN A 68 -4.51 0.58 4.14
N ARG A 69 -5.76 1.02 4.33
CA ARG A 69 -6.83 0.20 4.97
C ARG A 69 -7.03 -1.13 4.25
N ARG A 70 -7.10 -1.10 2.92
CA ARG A 70 -7.25 -2.32 2.10
C ARG A 70 -6.03 -3.22 2.17
N LEU A 71 -4.82 -2.64 2.16
CA LEU A 71 -3.58 -3.40 2.26
C LEU A 71 -3.49 -4.14 3.60
N VAL A 72 -3.74 -3.45 4.72
CA VAL A 72 -3.76 -4.07 6.06
C VAL A 72 -4.71 -5.26 6.09
N LYS A 73 -5.96 -5.06 5.65
CA LYS A 73 -6.95 -6.14 5.64
C LYS A 73 -6.55 -7.32 4.76
N ALA A 74 -5.99 -7.06 3.58
CA ALA A 74 -5.55 -8.12 2.67
C ALA A 74 -4.31 -8.86 3.20
N PHE A 75 -3.41 -8.14 3.89
CA PHE A 75 -2.25 -8.70 4.56
C PHE A 75 -2.67 -9.66 5.66
N GLU A 76 -3.51 -9.20 6.59
CA GLU A 76 -4.04 -10.02 7.69
C GLU A 76 -4.79 -11.25 7.15
N GLU A 77 -5.59 -11.09 6.10
CA GLU A 77 -6.30 -12.22 5.50
C GLU A 77 -5.34 -13.27 4.91
N LEU A 78 -4.28 -12.85 4.21
CA LEU A 78 -3.29 -13.77 3.66
C LEU A 78 -2.43 -14.42 4.75
N GLU A 79 -2.05 -13.67 5.78
CA GLU A 79 -1.33 -14.16 6.94
C GLU A 79 -2.11 -15.27 7.66
N ASN A 80 -3.39 -15.02 7.94
CA ASN A 80 -4.29 -16.02 8.54
C ASN A 80 -4.41 -17.30 7.69
N ILE A 81 -4.44 -17.17 6.36
CA ILE A 81 -4.45 -18.34 5.46
C ILE A 81 -3.15 -19.13 5.58
N LEU A 82 -2.00 -18.46 5.61
CA LEU A 82 -0.73 -19.17 5.77
C LEU A 82 -0.66 -19.87 7.12
N ASP A 83 -1.08 -19.22 8.20
CA ASP A 83 -1.08 -19.78 9.56
C ASP A 83 -1.99 -21.00 9.72
N THR A 84 -3.07 -21.08 8.94
CA THR A 84 -4.01 -22.21 8.99
C THR A 84 -3.65 -23.34 8.04
N GLU A 85 -3.09 -23.04 6.86
CA GLU A 85 -2.80 -24.00 5.80
C GLU A 85 -1.33 -24.48 5.83
N GLN A 86 -0.84 -24.80 7.02
CA GLN A 86 0.58 -25.14 7.27
C GLN A 86 1.02 -26.44 6.57
N ASP A 87 0.09 -27.30 6.18
CA ASP A 87 0.35 -28.50 5.36
C ASP A 87 0.79 -28.16 3.93
N LEU A 88 0.59 -26.91 3.47
CA LEU A 88 0.98 -26.45 2.14
C LEU A 88 2.34 -25.73 2.09
N LYS A 89 3.12 -25.72 3.18
CA LYS A 89 4.38 -24.94 3.28
C LYS A 89 5.40 -25.19 2.17
N GLU A 90 5.47 -26.41 1.67
CA GLU A 90 6.41 -26.80 0.60
C GLU A 90 5.86 -26.51 -0.80
N VAL A 91 4.62 -26.02 -0.92
CA VAL A 91 4.00 -25.67 -2.19
C VAL A 91 4.51 -24.30 -2.64
N GLY A 92 4.90 -24.19 -3.92
CA GLY A 92 5.46 -22.96 -4.48
C GLY A 92 4.57 -21.72 -4.28
N ASP A 93 3.25 -21.84 -4.40
CA ASP A 93 2.31 -20.72 -4.18
C ASP A 93 2.28 -20.27 -2.70
N TYR A 94 2.48 -21.18 -1.73
CA TYR A 94 2.60 -20.84 -0.31
C TYR A 94 3.92 -20.08 -0.05
N ILE A 95 5.03 -20.55 -0.64
CA ILE A 95 6.34 -19.91 -0.51
C ILE A 95 6.31 -18.49 -1.09
N GLU A 96 5.72 -18.31 -2.28
CA GLU A 96 5.55 -16.99 -2.89
C GLU A 96 4.62 -16.10 -2.04
N ALA A 97 3.53 -16.65 -1.49
CA ALA A 97 2.65 -15.91 -0.59
C ALA A 97 3.39 -15.38 0.63
N LYS A 98 4.20 -16.21 1.28
CA LYS A 98 5.02 -15.83 2.43
C LYS A 98 6.05 -14.76 2.07
N LYS A 99 6.69 -14.89 0.91
CA LYS A 99 7.63 -13.89 0.40
C LYS A 99 6.92 -12.55 0.17
N VAL A 100 5.76 -12.55 -0.48
CA VAL A 100 4.99 -11.34 -0.77
C VAL A 100 4.50 -10.66 0.51
N LEU A 101 4.08 -11.43 1.53
CA LEU A 101 3.77 -10.84 2.84
C LEU A 101 4.99 -10.13 3.43
N HIS A 102 6.15 -10.79 3.45
CA HIS A 102 7.35 -10.16 3.99
C HIS A 102 7.75 -8.87 3.23
N GLU A 103 7.62 -8.87 1.90
CA GLU A 103 7.84 -7.65 1.09
C GLU A 103 6.81 -6.56 1.40
N ALA A 104 5.54 -6.93 1.61
CA ALA A 104 4.45 -5.99 1.89
C ALA A 104 4.45 -5.47 3.34
N GLU A 105 5.12 -6.12 4.27
CA GLU A 105 5.22 -5.73 5.68
C GLU A 105 5.84 -4.33 5.83
N ALA A 106 6.86 -4.03 5.02
CA ALA A 106 7.48 -2.70 4.98
C ALA A 106 6.52 -1.59 4.49
N GLU A 107 5.45 -1.98 3.80
CA GLU A 107 4.45 -1.08 3.24
C GLU A 107 3.21 -0.94 4.14
N LEU A 108 3.13 -1.63 5.28
CA LEU A 108 2.03 -1.42 6.21
C LEU A 108 2.10 -0.02 6.84
N PRO A 109 0.95 0.64 7.10
CA PRO A 109 0.92 1.91 7.79
C PRO A 109 1.54 1.77 9.18
N LYS A 110 2.37 2.74 9.59
CA LYS A 110 2.95 2.75 10.93
C LYS A 110 1.88 3.25 11.91
N GLU A 111 2.02 2.93 13.22
CA GLU A 111 1.05 3.34 14.26
C GLU A 111 0.70 4.84 14.24
N GLY A 112 1.60 5.71 13.76
CA GLY A 112 1.36 7.14 13.60
C GLY A 112 0.54 7.55 12.36
N ASP A 113 0.55 6.76 11.29
CA ASP A 113 -0.14 7.07 10.03
C ASP A 113 -1.65 6.78 10.14
N ILE A 114 -2.01 5.83 10.99
CA ILE A 114 -3.41 5.40 11.24
C ILE A 114 -4.23 6.53 11.89
N LEU A 115 -3.60 7.39 12.69
CA LEU A 115 -4.27 8.49 13.41
C LEU A 115 -4.72 9.64 12.49
N GLN A 116 -4.22 9.72 11.25
CA GLN A 116 -4.71 10.69 10.25
C GLN A 116 -5.88 10.14 9.41
N MET A 117 -6.35 8.92 9.69
CA MET A 117 -7.38 8.22 8.91
C MET A 117 -8.79 8.24 9.54
N CYS A 118 -8.92 8.80 10.75
CA CYS A 118 -10.16 8.92 11.53
C CYS A 118 -10.74 10.34 11.49
#